data_AF-Q5IEG5-F1
#
_entry.id   AF-Q5IEG5-F1
#
_cell.length_a   1.000
_cell.length_b   1.000
_cell.length_c   1.000
_cell.angle_alpha   90.00
_cell.angle_beta   90.00
_cell.angle_gamma   90.00
#
_symmetry.space_group_name_H-M   'P 1'
#
loop_
_entity.id
_entity.type
_entity.pdbx_description
1 polymer ?
#
loop_
_entity_poly.entity_id
_entity_poly.type
_entity_poly.pdbx_seq_one_letter_code
_entity_poly.pdbx_strand_id
1 'polypeptide(L)'
;AAHSLKYFYTAVSGDIDFPEFTVVGLVDEGQFMYFDSNTKTAVPKTEWMKKSVGADYWDRQTQIGIGAHQNFKANIQVAKDRFNQSKSTGVHVNQWMYGCEWDDEAGVTEGFEQWGYDGEDFIAFDLKTKSWIAPTPQAVITKLKWDSDTAQNEHRKNYYTQICIEWLKKYVDYGKSTLMRT
;
A
#
# COMPACT_ATOMS: atom_id res chain seq x y z
N ALA A 1 5.61 -1.87 23.50
CA ALA A 1 4.48 -1.47 22.64
C ALA A 1 4.72 -1.90 21.18
N ALA A 2 3.72 -2.55 20.58
CA ALA A 2 3.75 -2.92 19.17
C ALA A 2 3.15 -1.80 18.32
N HIS A 3 3.90 -1.36 17.31
CA HIS A 3 3.51 -0.31 16.38
C HIS A 3 3.40 -0.85 14.95
N SER A 4 2.54 -0.25 14.13
CA SER A 4 2.38 -0.64 12.72
C SER A 4 2.26 0.55 11.77
N LEU A 5 2.81 0.40 10.57
CA LEU A 5 2.64 1.31 9.44
C LEU A 5 1.99 0.53 8.30
N LYS A 6 0.81 0.95 7.85
CA LYS A 6 0.05 0.32 6.77
C LYS A 6 -0.31 1.35 5.70
N TYR A 7 -0.17 0.96 4.45
CA TYR A 7 -0.71 1.70 3.31
C TYR A 7 -1.69 0.84 2.54
N PHE A 8 -2.77 1.48 2.09
CA PHE A 8 -3.79 0.88 1.23
C PHE A 8 -3.92 1.74 -0.01
N TYR A 9 -3.62 1.14 -1.16
CA TYR A 9 -3.85 1.72 -2.47
C TYR A 9 -5.05 0.99 -3.05
N THR A 10 -6.11 1.72 -3.35
CA THR A 10 -7.36 1.12 -3.84
C THR A 10 -7.74 1.82 -5.12
N ALA A 11 -7.89 1.07 -6.20
CA ALA A 11 -8.50 1.52 -7.43
C ALA A 11 -9.83 0.82 -7.64
N VAL A 12 -10.76 1.55 -8.24
CA VAL A 12 -12.09 1.07 -8.59
C VAL A 12 -12.37 1.43 -10.04
N SER A 13 -13.02 0.52 -10.77
CA SER A 13 -13.55 0.77 -12.10
C SER A 13 -15.07 0.66 -12.11
N GLY A 14 -15.71 1.19 -13.16
CA GLY A 14 -17.16 1.25 -13.29
C GLY A 14 -17.67 2.67 -13.13
N ASP A 15 -19.00 2.83 -13.23
CA ASP A 15 -19.67 4.10 -13.02
C ASP A 15 -19.98 4.27 -11.53
N ILE A 16 -19.17 5.08 -10.84
CA ILE A 16 -19.22 5.26 -9.38
C ILE A 16 -19.07 6.73 -8.99
N ASP A 17 -19.81 7.16 -7.97
CA ASP A 17 -19.69 8.49 -7.36
C ASP A 17 -18.55 8.59 -6.32
N PHE A 18 -17.54 7.72 -6.45
CA PHE A 18 -16.37 7.64 -5.56
C PHE A 18 -15.08 7.85 -6.37
N PRO A 19 -13.99 8.42 -5.80
CA PRO A 19 -12.73 8.54 -6.53
C PRO A 19 -12.26 7.21 -7.12
N GLU A 20 -11.90 7.20 -8.41
CA GLU A 20 -11.38 6.00 -9.10
C GLU A 20 -10.14 5.39 -8.41
N PHE A 21 -9.42 6.19 -7.62
CA PHE A 21 -8.24 5.75 -6.89
C PHE A 21 -8.02 6.53 -5.61
N THR A 22 -7.63 5.82 -4.54
CA THR A 22 -7.29 6.42 -3.24
C THR A 22 -6.05 5.78 -2.64
N VAL A 23 -5.30 6.56 -1.84
CA VAL A 23 -4.25 6.05 -0.96
C VAL A 23 -4.56 6.45 0.47
N VAL A 24 -4.53 5.48 1.38
CA VAL A 24 -4.70 5.66 2.83
C VAL A 24 -3.45 5.17 3.53
N GLY A 25 -2.90 5.98 4.42
CA GLY A 25 -1.79 5.58 5.30
C GLY A 25 -2.23 5.59 6.76
N LEU A 26 -1.93 4.51 7.49
CA LEU A 26 -2.24 4.31 8.91
C LEU A 26 -0.96 4.13 9.72
N VAL A 27 -0.93 4.74 10.91
CA VAL A 27 0.01 4.42 11.99
C VAL A 27 -0.81 3.99 13.19
N ASP A 28 -0.58 2.78 13.69
CA ASP A 28 -1.35 2.17 14.81
C ASP A 28 -2.87 2.25 14.58
N GLU A 29 -3.32 1.89 13.37
CA GLU A 29 -4.71 1.99 12.89
C GLU A 29 -5.25 3.43 12.74
N GLY A 30 -4.53 4.45 13.22
CA GLY A 30 -4.87 5.85 13.04
C GLY A 30 -4.47 6.38 11.66
N GLN A 31 -5.44 6.87 10.90
CA GLN A 31 -5.18 7.46 9.59
C GLN A 31 -4.37 8.75 9.70
N PHE A 32 -3.18 8.78 9.11
CA PHE A 32 -2.30 9.95 9.11
C PHE A 32 -2.23 10.67 7.76
N MET A 33 -2.54 9.97 6.66
CA MET A 33 -2.54 10.57 5.32
C MET A 33 -3.68 10.05 4.43
N TYR A 34 -3.97 10.83 3.40
CA TYR A 34 -4.94 10.49 2.38
C TYR A 34 -4.56 11.10 1.03
N PHE A 35 -4.88 10.40 -0.05
CA PHE A 35 -4.87 10.91 -1.41
C PHE A 35 -6.10 10.35 -2.13
N ASP A 36 -6.68 11.12 -3.05
CA ASP A 36 -7.72 10.64 -3.97
C ASP A 36 -7.54 11.21 -5.38
N SER A 37 -8.08 10.51 -6.37
CA SER A 37 -7.96 10.87 -7.79
C SER A 37 -8.77 12.08 -8.23
N ASN A 38 -9.73 12.56 -7.41
CA ASN A 38 -10.52 13.76 -7.71
C ASN A 38 -9.73 15.02 -7.35
N THR A 39 -9.17 15.06 -6.14
CA THR A 39 -8.36 16.19 -5.65
C THR A 39 -6.91 16.13 -6.13
N LYS A 40 -6.42 14.92 -6.46
CA LYS A 40 -5.05 14.65 -6.90
C LYS A 40 -3.99 15.26 -5.99
N THR A 41 -4.26 15.27 -4.69
CA THR A 41 -3.39 15.89 -3.68
C THR A 41 -3.29 14.99 -2.46
N ALA A 42 -2.07 14.72 -2.00
CA ALA A 42 -1.84 14.02 -0.74
C ALA A 42 -1.93 15.01 0.42
N VAL A 43 -2.74 14.69 1.43
CA VAL A 43 -2.99 15.57 2.58
C VAL A 43 -2.78 14.85 3.91
N PRO A 44 -2.30 15.56 4.95
CA PRO A 44 -2.30 15.03 6.31
C PRO A 44 -3.72 14.86 6.83
N LYS A 45 -3.92 13.84 7.64
CA LYS A 45 -5.17 13.60 8.40
C LYS A 45 -4.99 13.78 9.91
N THR A 46 -3.78 14.10 10.35
CA THR A 46 -3.45 14.38 11.74
C THR A 46 -2.62 15.66 11.87
N GLU A 47 -2.81 16.37 12.98
CA GLU A 47 -2.05 17.59 13.28
C GLU A 47 -0.56 17.32 13.50
N TRP A 48 -0.22 16.16 14.09
CA TRP A 48 1.17 15.77 14.29
C TRP A 48 1.89 15.56 12.94
N MET A 49 1.24 14.92 11.97
CA MET A 49 1.86 14.73 10.66
C MET A 49 2.02 16.07 9.94
N LYS A 50 0.99 16.92 9.98
CA LYS A 50 1.01 18.25 9.37
C LYS A 50 2.16 19.14 9.88
N LYS A 51 2.52 19.04 11.16
CA LYS A 51 3.57 19.87 11.79
C LYS A 51 4.98 19.30 11.63
N SER A 52 5.12 18.01 11.40
CA SER A 52 6.41 17.31 11.44
C SER A 52 7.12 17.17 10.09
N VAL A 53 6.43 17.45 8.97
CA VAL A 53 7.00 17.37 7.61
C VAL A 53 6.73 18.64 6.80
N GLY A 54 7.60 18.92 5.81
CA GLY A 54 7.48 20.06 4.91
C GLY A 54 6.60 19.81 3.68
N ALA A 55 6.46 20.85 2.85
CA ALA A 55 5.71 20.78 1.60
C ALA A 55 6.33 19.79 0.59
N ASP A 56 7.65 19.66 0.58
CA ASP A 56 8.42 18.74 -0.26
C ASP A 56 8.00 17.27 -0.06
N TYR A 57 7.71 16.88 1.19
CA TYR A 57 7.17 15.56 1.51
C TYR A 57 5.80 15.35 0.83
N TRP A 58 4.88 16.30 0.97
CA TRP A 58 3.53 16.20 0.43
C TRP A 58 3.50 16.28 -1.10
N ASP A 59 4.36 17.08 -1.70
CA ASP A 59 4.56 17.14 -3.15
C ASP A 59 5.02 15.77 -3.67
N ARG A 60 5.99 15.14 -2.98
CA ARG A 60 6.43 13.79 -3.32
C ARG A 60 5.32 12.75 -3.18
N GLN A 61 4.58 12.75 -2.07
CA GLN A 61 3.45 11.82 -1.89
C GLN A 61 2.35 12.04 -2.95
N THR A 62 2.11 13.29 -3.34
CA THR A 62 1.17 13.65 -4.40
C THR A 62 1.60 13.09 -5.74
N GLN A 63 2.87 13.27 -6.13
CA GLN A 63 3.38 12.71 -7.39
C GLN A 63 3.36 11.18 -7.41
N ILE A 64 3.68 10.54 -6.28
CA ILE A 64 3.57 9.07 -6.12
C ILE A 64 2.11 8.63 -6.33
N GLY A 65 1.14 9.30 -5.70
CA GLY A 65 -0.28 9.00 -5.86
C GLY A 65 -0.77 9.17 -7.30
N ILE A 66 -0.36 10.24 -7.98
CA ILE A 66 -0.69 10.47 -9.40
C ILE A 66 -0.12 9.37 -10.30
N GLY A 67 1.15 8.99 -10.10
CA GLY A 67 1.78 7.91 -10.86
C GLY A 67 1.12 6.55 -10.59
N ALA A 68 0.82 6.26 -9.32
CA ALA A 68 0.16 5.02 -8.92
C ALA A 68 -1.24 4.90 -9.52
N HIS A 69 -2.02 5.99 -9.57
CA HIS A 69 -3.35 5.98 -10.19
C HIS A 69 -3.34 5.41 -11.62
N GLN A 70 -2.41 5.85 -12.47
CA GLN A 70 -2.32 5.35 -13.85
C GLN A 70 -1.96 3.86 -13.90
N ASN A 71 -1.02 3.42 -13.06
CA ASN A 71 -0.63 2.02 -12.97
C ASN A 71 -1.79 1.13 -12.52
N PHE A 72 -2.56 1.56 -11.52
CA PHE A 72 -3.68 0.78 -11.00
C PHE A 72 -4.84 0.70 -12.01
N LYS A 73 -5.09 1.76 -12.78
CA LYS A 73 -6.07 1.73 -13.87
C LYS A 73 -5.72 0.65 -14.91
N ALA A 74 -4.45 0.55 -15.28
CA ALA A 74 -3.97 -0.52 -16.15
C ALA A 74 -4.06 -1.91 -15.48
N ASN A 75 -3.71 -2.01 -14.19
CA ASN A 75 -3.77 -3.27 -13.44
C ASN A 75 -5.19 -3.83 -13.35
N ILE A 76 -6.22 -2.98 -13.17
CA ILE A 76 -7.61 -3.41 -13.19
C ILE A 76 -7.96 -4.03 -14.54
N GLN A 77 -7.57 -3.41 -15.67
CA GLN A 77 -7.90 -3.98 -16.99
C GLN A 77 -7.25 -5.35 -17.18
N VAL A 78 -5.98 -5.50 -16.78
CA VAL A 78 -5.27 -6.78 -16.82
C VAL A 78 -5.96 -7.84 -15.95
N ALA A 79 -6.42 -7.46 -14.75
CA ALA A 79 -7.16 -8.36 -13.89
C ALA A 79 -8.50 -8.76 -14.51
N LYS A 80 -9.29 -7.81 -15.01
CA LYS A 80 -10.56 -8.08 -15.72
C LYS A 80 -10.36 -9.07 -16.86
N ASP A 81 -9.32 -8.92 -17.66
CA ASP A 81 -9.05 -9.84 -18.77
C ASP A 81 -8.75 -11.26 -18.25
N ARG A 82 -7.93 -11.39 -17.20
CA ARG A 82 -7.57 -12.70 -16.62
C ARG A 82 -8.72 -13.41 -15.93
N PHE A 83 -9.67 -12.65 -15.39
CA PHE A 83 -10.89 -13.18 -14.78
C PHE A 83 -12.05 -13.32 -15.78
N ASN A 84 -11.82 -13.13 -17.08
CA ASN A 84 -12.84 -13.16 -18.13
C ASN A 84 -13.98 -12.13 -17.92
N GLN A 85 -13.67 -11.00 -17.29
CA GLN A 85 -14.57 -9.89 -16.97
C GLN A 85 -14.32 -8.66 -17.86
N SER A 86 -13.61 -8.81 -18.98
CA SER A 86 -13.25 -7.68 -19.86
C SER A 86 -14.46 -6.89 -20.39
N LYS A 87 -15.60 -7.56 -20.60
CA LYS A 87 -16.88 -6.96 -21.03
C LYS A 87 -17.77 -6.52 -19.87
N SER A 88 -17.35 -6.73 -18.62
CA SER A 88 -18.13 -6.35 -17.45
C SER A 88 -18.22 -4.84 -17.34
N THR A 89 -19.45 -4.34 -17.21
CA THR A 89 -19.77 -2.97 -16.79
C THR A 89 -19.93 -2.84 -15.28
N GLY A 90 -19.78 -3.96 -14.55
CA GLY A 90 -19.82 -3.97 -13.09
C GLY A 90 -18.60 -3.28 -12.47
N VAL A 91 -18.72 -3.01 -11.17
CA VAL A 91 -17.64 -2.42 -10.38
C VAL A 91 -16.61 -3.49 -10.08
N HIS A 92 -15.34 -3.17 -10.32
CA HIS A 92 -14.20 -4.02 -9.96
C HIS A 92 -13.19 -3.24 -9.15
N VAL A 93 -12.58 -3.91 -8.17
CA VAL A 93 -11.65 -3.30 -7.22
C VAL A 93 -10.30 -3.99 -7.30
N ASN A 94 -9.23 -3.20 -7.40
CA ASN A 94 -7.86 -3.67 -7.22
C ASN A 94 -7.27 -2.96 -6.00
N GLN A 95 -6.75 -3.73 -5.06
CA GLN A 95 -6.18 -3.19 -3.83
C GLN A 95 -4.77 -3.71 -3.62
N TRP A 96 -3.88 -2.83 -3.16
CA TRP A 96 -2.54 -3.17 -2.70
C TRP A 96 -2.41 -2.70 -1.26
N MET A 97 -2.11 -3.62 -0.37
CA MET A 97 -1.83 -3.37 1.03
C MET A 97 -0.38 -3.73 1.30
N TYR A 98 0.35 -2.81 1.92
CA TYR A 98 1.72 -3.09 2.35
C TYR A 98 2.07 -2.33 3.61
N GLY A 99 3.09 -2.79 4.30
CA GLY A 99 3.46 -2.19 5.57
C GLY A 99 4.52 -2.97 6.33
N CYS A 100 4.69 -2.55 7.58
CA CYS A 100 5.58 -3.17 8.52
C CYS A 100 5.12 -2.94 9.95
N GLU A 101 5.61 -3.79 10.84
CA GLU A 101 5.34 -3.76 12.27
C GLU A 101 6.66 -3.75 13.04
N TRP A 102 6.65 -3.09 14.19
CA TRP A 102 7.80 -2.97 15.06
C TRP A 102 7.36 -3.04 16.52
N ASP A 103 7.92 -3.99 17.26
CA ASP A 103 7.81 -4.06 18.71
C ASP A 103 9.01 -3.33 19.35
N ASP A 104 8.74 -2.27 20.11
CA ASP A 104 9.77 -1.43 20.71
C ASP A 104 10.43 -2.05 21.97
N GLU A 105 9.84 -3.10 22.54
CA GLU A 105 10.36 -3.81 23.72
C GLU A 105 11.19 -5.02 23.30
N ALA A 106 10.63 -5.87 22.43
CA ALA A 106 11.28 -7.09 21.95
C ALA A 106 12.24 -6.82 20.77
N GLY A 107 12.14 -5.66 20.12
CA GLY A 107 12.91 -5.33 18.92
C GLY A 107 12.53 -6.17 17.69
N VAL A 108 11.40 -6.88 17.75
CA VAL A 108 10.89 -7.71 16.66
C VAL A 108 10.33 -6.82 15.56
N THR A 109 10.58 -7.18 14.30
CA THR A 109 10.08 -6.46 13.13
C THR A 109 9.47 -7.43 12.14
N GLU A 110 8.36 -7.03 11.53
CA GLU A 110 7.68 -7.77 10.47
C GLU A 110 7.33 -6.85 9.31
N GLY A 111 7.09 -7.43 8.15
CA GLY A 111 6.72 -6.71 6.94
C GLY A 111 5.76 -7.52 6.10
N PHE A 112 4.98 -6.84 5.26
CA PHE A 112 4.02 -7.50 4.39
C PHE A 112 3.74 -6.69 3.13
N GLU A 113 3.42 -7.41 2.07
CA GLU A 113 2.92 -6.87 0.80
C GLU A 113 1.91 -7.86 0.22
N GLN A 114 0.70 -7.39 -0.03
CA GLN A 114 -0.37 -8.20 -0.60
C GLN A 114 -1.24 -7.40 -1.56
N TRP A 115 -1.70 -8.07 -2.60
CA TRP A 115 -2.62 -7.55 -3.59
C TRP A 115 -3.91 -8.34 -3.54
N GLY A 116 -5.03 -7.64 -3.64
CA GLY A 116 -6.37 -8.19 -3.72
C GLY A 116 -7.11 -7.71 -4.97
N TYR A 117 -8.05 -8.53 -5.44
CA TYR A 117 -8.93 -8.22 -6.55
C TYR A 117 -10.36 -8.64 -6.22
N ASP A 118 -11.31 -7.71 -6.39
CA ASP A 118 -12.73 -7.88 -6.03
C ASP A 118 -12.96 -8.37 -4.59
N GLY A 119 -12.07 -7.98 -3.66
CA GLY A 119 -12.14 -8.32 -2.24
C GLY A 119 -11.46 -9.63 -1.85
N GLU A 120 -10.96 -10.40 -2.82
CA GLU A 120 -10.28 -11.67 -2.61
C GLU A 120 -8.76 -11.53 -2.72
N ASP A 121 -8.02 -12.39 -2.00
CA ASP A 121 -6.56 -12.46 -2.08
C ASP A 121 -6.11 -12.84 -3.49
N PHE A 122 -5.24 -12.03 -4.09
CA PHE A 122 -4.74 -12.25 -5.44
C PHE A 122 -3.29 -12.73 -5.45
N ILE A 123 -2.36 -11.99 -4.82
CA ILE A 123 -0.95 -12.37 -4.73
C ILE A 123 -0.27 -11.70 -3.55
N ALA A 124 0.61 -12.41 -2.82
CA ALA A 124 1.31 -11.90 -1.65
C ALA A 124 2.81 -12.16 -1.73
N PHE A 125 3.64 -11.26 -1.20
CA PHE A 125 5.09 -11.42 -1.19
C PHE A 125 5.55 -12.15 0.07
N ASP A 126 6.24 -13.28 -0.09
CA ASP A 126 6.90 -13.97 1.02
C ASP A 126 8.32 -13.43 1.20
N LEU A 127 8.50 -12.61 2.23
CA LEU A 127 9.78 -12.02 2.59
C LEU A 127 10.86 -13.05 2.93
N LYS A 128 10.49 -14.24 3.40
CA LYS A 128 11.45 -15.28 3.80
C LYS A 128 12.09 -15.90 2.57
N THR A 129 11.27 -16.28 1.60
CA THR A 129 11.74 -16.91 0.35
C THR A 129 12.08 -15.90 -0.75
N LYS A 130 11.68 -14.63 -0.59
CA LYS A 130 11.79 -13.57 -1.61
C LYS A 130 11.06 -13.94 -2.91
N SER A 131 9.91 -14.59 -2.75
CA SER A 131 9.08 -15.06 -3.84
C SER A 131 7.62 -14.72 -3.59
N TRP A 132 6.79 -14.83 -4.62
CA TRP A 132 5.38 -14.49 -4.56
C TRP A 132 4.50 -15.72 -4.34
N ILE A 133 3.47 -15.61 -3.51
CA ILE A 133 2.45 -16.64 -3.30
C ILE A 133 1.22 -16.25 -4.10
N ALA A 134 0.80 -17.12 -5.02
CA ALA A 134 -0.38 -16.94 -5.86
C ALA A 134 -1.49 -17.93 -5.42
N PRO A 135 -2.44 -17.51 -4.58
CA PRO A 135 -3.56 -18.37 -4.14
C PRO A 135 -4.53 -18.73 -5.27
N THR A 136 -4.51 -17.99 -6.38
CA THR A 136 -5.44 -18.16 -7.51
C THR A 136 -4.70 -18.38 -8.84
N PRO A 137 -5.22 -19.21 -9.77
CA PRO A 137 -4.60 -19.44 -11.08
C PRO A 137 -4.35 -18.15 -11.89
N GLN A 138 -5.22 -17.17 -11.77
CA GLN A 138 -5.17 -15.88 -12.47
C GLN A 138 -3.95 -15.05 -12.06
N ALA A 139 -3.39 -15.31 -10.87
CA ALA A 139 -2.19 -14.64 -10.36
C ALA A 139 -0.88 -15.32 -10.78
N VAL A 140 -0.91 -16.56 -11.27
CA VAL A 140 0.30 -17.34 -11.61
C VAL A 140 1.17 -16.64 -12.65
N ILE A 141 0.56 -16.00 -13.65
CA ILE A 141 1.32 -15.22 -14.66
C ILE A 141 2.06 -14.05 -14.01
N THR A 142 1.44 -13.36 -13.05
CA THR A 142 2.11 -12.28 -12.29
C THR A 142 3.22 -12.85 -11.42
N LYS A 143 2.96 -13.96 -10.71
CA LYS A 143 3.97 -14.65 -9.89
C LYS A 143 5.20 -14.99 -10.72
N LEU A 144 5.05 -15.68 -11.85
CA LEU A 144 6.20 -16.07 -12.69
C LEU A 144 7.00 -14.85 -13.17
N LYS A 145 6.31 -13.78 -13.57
CA LYS A 145 6.97 -12.53 -13.98
C LYS A 145 7.75 -11.90 -12.82
N TRP A 146 7.12 -11.75 -11.66
CA TRP A 146 7.73 -11.05 -10.53
C TRP A 146 8.78 -11.89 -9.79
N ASP A 147 8.64 -13.21 -9.76
CA ASP A 147 9.67 -14.12 -9.23
C ASP A 147 10.95 -14.11 -10.09
N SER A 148 10.82 -13.87 -11.40
CA SER A 148 11.97 -13.78 -12.31
C SER A 148 12.82 -12.52 -12.07
N ASP A 149 12.26 -11.49 -11.43
CA ASP A 149 12.95 -10.24 -11.11
C ASP A 149 13.53 -10.29 -9.68
N THR A 150 14.61 -11.05 -9.54
CA THR A 150 15.26 -11.27 -8.25
C THR A 150 15.82 -9.98 -7.63
N ALA A 151 16.31 -9.06 -8.46
CA ALA A 151 16.81 -7.76 -8.00
C ALA A 151 15.70 -6.93 -7.36
N GLN A 152 14.53 -6.87 -7.99
CA GLN A 152 13.39 -6.15 -7.43
C GLN A 152 12.86 -6.82 -6.16
N ASN A 153 12.91 -8.15 -6.05
CA ASN A 153 12.50 -8.88 -4.85
C ASN A 153 13.45 -8.64 -3.66
N GLU A 154 14.77 -8.53 -3.92
CA GLU A 154 15.71 -8.09 -2.88
C GLU A 154 15.44 -6.65 -2.43
N HIS A 155 15.16 -5.75 -3.38
CA HIS A 155 14.78 -4.37 -3.04
C HIS A 155 13.50 -4.32 -2.20
N ARG A 156 12.47 -5.11 -2.54
CA ARG A 156 11.23 -5.22 -1.73
C ARG A 156 11.55 -5.70 -0.31
N LYS A 157 12.33 -6.76 -0.16
CA LYS A 157 12.75 -7.25 1.15
C LYS A 157 13.46 -6.16 1.95
N ASN A 158 14.40 -5.44 1.35
CA ASN A 158 15.09 -4.35 2.01
C ASN A 158 14.12 -3.23 2.42
N TYR A 159 13.17 -2.88 1.56
CA TYR A 159 12.16 -1.88 1.88
C TYR A 159 11.34 -2.28 3.12
N TYR A 160 10.78 -3.49 3.15
CA TYR A 160 9.90 -3.91 4.23
C TYR A 160 10.62 -4.19 5.55
N THR A 161 11.89 -4.63 5.49
CA THR A 161 12.66 -4.96 6.71
C THR A 161 13.48 -3.80 7.27
N GLN A 162 13.78 -2.76 6.47
CA GLN A 162 14.61 -1.63 6.88
C GLN A 162 13.87 -0.30 6.71
N ILE A 163 13.62 0.10 5.46
CA ILE A 163 13.12 1.45 5.13
C ILE A 163 11.75 1.71 5.78
N CYS A 164 10.83 0.74 5.70
CA CYS A 164 9.52 0.86 6.31
C CYS A 164 9.62 1.03 7.83
N ILE A 165 10.48 0.25 8.49
CA ILE A 165 10.70 0.31 9.94
C ILE A 165 11.27 1.68 10.36
N GLU A 166 12.21 2.24 9.58
CA GLU A 166 12.74 3.58 9.81
C GLU A 166 11.64 4.66 9.73
N TRP A 167 10.75 4.56 8.74
CA TRP A 167 9.61 5.47 8.61
C TRP A 167 8.59 5.29 9.73
N LEU A 168 8.29 4.05 10.13
CA LEU A 168 7.39 3.76 11.24
C LEU A 168 7.90 4.40 12.54
N LYS A 169 9.17 4.19 12.90
CA LYS A 169 9.80 4.81 14.06
C LYS A 169 9.69 6.34 14.03
N LYS A 170 9.94 6.94 12.87
CA LYS A 170 9.85 8.38 12.66
C LYS A 170 8.43 8.91 12.85
N TYR A 171 7.41 8.23 12.32
CA TYR A 171 6.02 8.66 12.48
C TYR A 171 5.49 8.45 13.90
N VAL A 172 5.90 7.36 14.57
CA VAL A 172 5.59 7.14 15.98
C VAL A 172 6.18 8.27 16.83
N ASP A 173 7.42 8.69 16.56
CA ASP A 173 8.04 9.83 17.25
C ASP A 173 7.28 11.15 17.00
N TYR A 174 6.88 11.41 15.76
CA TYR A 174 6.06 12.57 15.41
C TYR A 174 4.72 12.59 16.17
N GLY A 175 4.07 11.44 16.26
CA GLY A 175 2.77 11.27 16.90
C GLY A 175 2.83 10.98 18.40
N LYS A 176 4.02 10.93 19.03
CA LYS A 176 4.23 10.38 20.38
C LYS A 176 3.24 10.90 21.43
N SER A 177 3.00 12.21 21.44
CA SER A 177 2.08 12.87 22.38
C SER A 177 0.60 12.47 22.22
N THR A 178 0.22 11.96 21.05
CA THR A 178 -1.14 11.56 20.70
C THR A 178 -1.30 10.04 20.69
N LEU A 179 -0.32 9.32 20.12
CA LEU A 179 -0.36 7.85 19.94
C LEU A 179 -0.07 7.09 21.24
N MET A 180 0.77 7.64 22.13
CA MET A 180 1.16 6.97 23.39
C MET A 180 0.42 7.49 24.61
N ARG A 181 -0.76 8.11 24.43
CA ARG A 181 -1.63 8.44 25.55
C ARG A 181 -2.30 7.16 26.06
N THR A 182 -1.82 6.66 27.19
CA THR A 182 -2.46 5.61 27.99
C THR A 182 -3.74 6.09 28.66
#